data_AF-D5DW88-F1
#
_entry.id   AF-D5DW88-F1
#
_cell.length_a   1.000
_cell.length_b   1.000
_cell.length_c   1.000
_cell.angle_alpha   90.00
_cell.angle_beta   90.00
_cell.angle_gamma   90.00
#
_symmetry.space_group_name_H-M   'P 1'
#
loop_
_entity.id
_entity.type
_entity.pdbx_description
1 polymer ?
#
loop_
_entity_poly.entity_id
_entity_poly.type
_entity_poly.pdbx_seq_one_letter_code
_entity_poly.pdbx_strand_id
1 'polypeptide(L)' 'MFNKKAILCGVCKHELSINEYLTCNSTCPHCRSSFNPGCSLHAHIYFEQKS' A
#
# COMPACT_ATOMS: atom_id res chain seq x y z
N MET A 1 -14.61 -1.91 1.10
CA MET A 1 -13.49 -2.78 0.67
C MET A 1 -12.09 -2.25 1.04
N PHE A 2 -11.95 -1.08 1.68
CA PHE A 2 -10.65 -0.44 1.97
C PHE A 2 -9.92 -0.93 3.24
N ASN A 3 -10.62 -1.59 4.17
CA ASN A 3 -10.02 -2.15 5.39
C ASN A 3 -9.45 -3.57 5.18
N LYS A 4 -9.56 -4.13 3.97
CA LYS A 4 -8.98 -5.44 3.65
C LYS A 4 -7.45 -5.32 3.57
N LYS A 5 -6.75 -6.22 4.26
CA LYS A 5 -5.31 -6.41 4.10
C LYS A 5 -4.99 -6.89 2.69
N ALA A 6 -4.20 -6.11 1.97
CA ALA A 6 -3.90 -6.37 0.56
C ALA A 6 -2.49 -5.90 0.16
N ILE A 7 -1.76 -5.21 1.04
CA ILE A 7 -0.43 -4.68 0.76
C ILE A 7 0.56 -5.31 1.72
N LEU A 8 1.63 -5.89 1.19
CA LEU A 8 2.72 -6.46 1.99
C LEU A 8 3.92 -5.52 1.99
N CYS A 9 4.44 -5.16 3.16
CA CYS A 9 5.71 -4.45 3.24
C CYS A 9 6.86 -5.33 2.75
N GLY A 10 7.60 -4.85 1.74
CA GLY A 10 8.75 -5.58 1.18
C GLY A 10 9.88 -5.84 2.20
N VAL A 11 9.99 -4.99 3.23
CA VAL A 11 11.06 -5.03 4.25
C VAL A 11 10.66 -5.86 5.46
N CYS A 12 9.65 -5.45 6.22
CA CYS A 12 9.28 -6.12 7.48
C CYS A 12 8.19 -7.17 7.33
N LYS A 13 7.64 -7.36 6.13
CA LYS A 13 6.56 -8.31 5.81
C LYS A 13 5.26 -8.07 6.59
N HIS A 14 5.08 -6.90 7.20
CA HIS A 14 3.78 -6.53 7.75
C HIS A 14 2.75 -6.35 6.62
N GLU A 15 1.54 -6.87 6.83
CA GLU A 15 0.42 -6.69 5.91
C GLU A 15 -0.44 -5.50 6.32
N LEU A 16 -0.53 -4.51 5.45
CA LEU A 16 -1.35 -3.32 5.59
C LEU A 16 -2.68 -3.50 4.85
N SER A 17 -3.72 -2.89 5.40
CA SER A 17 -4.94 -2.59 4.66
C SER A 17 -4.71 -1.53 3.58
N ILE A 18 -5.62 -1.47 2.61
CA ILE A 18 -5.60 -0.44 1.56
C ILE A 18 -5.62 0.96 2.18
N ASN A 19 -6.44 1.18 3.21
CA ASN A 19 -6.54 2.48 3.88
C ASN A 19 -5.23 2.87 4.61
N GLU A 20 -4.61 1.93 5.33
CA GLU A 20 -3.31 2.18 5.97
C GLU A 20 -2.24 2.51 4.95
N TYR A 21 -2.18 1.79 3.83
CA TYR A 21 -1.23 2.09 2.76
C TYR A 21 -1.45 3.48 2.15
N LEU A 22 -2.69 3.88 1.89
CA LEU A 22 -3.01 5.19 1.31
C LEU A 22 -2.72 6.37 2.26
N THR A 23 -2.76 6.15 3.57
CA THR A 23 -2.60 7.21 4.58
C THR A 23 -1.21 7.26 5.23
N CYS A 24 -0.34 6.27 4.98
CA CYS A 24 0.98 6.15 5.62
C CYS A 24 2.08 7.08 5.06
N ASN A 25 1.73 8.06 4.21
CA ASN A 25 2.69 8.98 3.58
C ASN A 25 3.87 8.25 2.88
N SER A 26 3.56 7.18 2.13
CA SER A 26 4.53 6.32 1.45
C SER A 26 5.61 5.73 2.38
N THR A 27 5.32 5.56 3.66
CA THR A 27 6.26 5.02 4.65
C THR A 27 5.58 3.93 5.48
N CYS A 28 6.19 2.75 5.59
CA CYS A 28 5.61 1.68 6.39
C CYS A 28 5.47 2.12 7.87
N PRO A 29 4.26 2.06 8.48
CA PRO A 29 4.06 2.49 9.86
C PRO A 29 4.72 1.56 10.89
N HIS A 30 5.08 0.34 10.49
CA HIS A 30 5.70 -0.65 11.40
C HIS A 30 7.22 -0.56 11.45
N CYS A 31 7.91 -0.44 10.31
CA CYS A 31 9.37 -0.42 10.26
C CYS A 31 9.98 0.89 9.75
N ARG A 32 9.13 1.86 9.34
CA ARG A 32 9.53 3.17 8.81
C ARG A 32 10.33 3.12 7.51
N SER A 33 10.40 1.97 6.83
CA SER A 33 10.96 1.91 5.48
C SER A 33 10.05 2.65 4.50
N SER A 34 10.64 3.44 3.60
CA SER A 34 9.88 4.05 2.51
C SER A 34 9.35 2.98 1.55
N PHE A 35 8.08 3.10 1.18
CA PHE A 35 7.57 2.43 -0.02
C PHE A 35 8.16 3.10 -1.26
N ASN A 36 8.21 2.37 -2.37
CA ASN A 36 8.65 2.96 -3.62
C ASN A 36 7.63 4.03 -4.06
N PRO A 37 8.00 5.33 -4.13
CA PRO A 37 7.08 6.40 -4.51
C PRO A 37 6.50 6.20 -5.92
N GLY A 38 7.22 5.51 -6.81
CA GLY A 38 6.74 5.14 -8.15
C GLY A 38 5.53 4.18 -8.14
N CYS A 39 5.27 3.48 -7.04
CA CYS A 39 4.08 2.62 -6.92
C CYS A 39 2.77 3.41 -7.00
N SER A 40 2.77 4.69 -6.61
CA SER A 40 1.60 5.57 -6.72
C SER A 40 1.15 5.77 -8.18
N LEU A 41 2.09 5.75 -9.14
CA LEU A 41 1.80 5.87 -10.58
C LEU A 41 1.01 4.66 -11.12
N HIS A 42 1.14 3.51 -10.46
CA HIS A 42 0.49 2.27 -10.83
C HIS A 42 -0.89 2.10 -10.16
N ALA A 43 -1.44 3.13 -9.53
CA ALA A 43 -2.77 3.08 -8.90
C ALA A 43 -3.86 2.57 -9.87
N HIS A 44 -3.79 2.97 -11.14
CA HIS A 44 -4.72 2.52 -12.17
C HIS A 44 -4.65 1.00 -12.43
N ILE A 45 -3.50 0.36 -12.23
CA ILE A 45 -3.32 -1.09 -12.38
C ILE A 45 -3.89 -1.82 -11.15
N TYR A 46 -3.68 -1.27 -9.96
CA TYR A 46 -4.12 -1.89 -8.70
C TYR A 46 -5.60 -1.68 -8.40
N PHE A 47 -6.20 -0.61 -8.92
CA PHE A 47 -7.57 -0.19 -8.62
C PHE A 47 -8.45 -0.09 -9.86
N GLU A 48 -8.07 -0.69 -10.99
CA GLU A 48 -8.98 -0.80 -12.14
C GLU A 48 -10.23 -1.58 -11.73
N GLN A 49 -11.36 -0.89 -11.65
CA GLN A 49 -12.66 -1.55 -11.50
C GLN A 49 -12.95 -2.24 -12.82
N LYS A 50 -12.90 -3.57 -12.84
CA LYS A 50 -13.52 -4.32 -13.92
C LYS A 50 -15.00 -3.97 -13.93
N SER A 51 -15.44 -3.33 -15.01
CA SER A 51 -16.84 -3.07 -15.36
C SER A 51 -17.67 -4.35 -15.35
#